data_AF-A0A9E3U2M9-F1
#
_entry.id   AF-A0A9E3U2M9-F1
#
_cell.length_a   1.000
_cell.length_b   1.000
_cell.length_c   1.000
_cell.angle_alpha   90.00
_cell.angle_beta   90.00
_cell.angle_gamma   90.00
#
_symmetry.space_group_name_H-M   'P 1'
#
loop_
_entity.id
_entity.type
_entity.pdbx_description
1 polymer ?
#
loop_
_entity_poly.entity_id
_entity_poly.type
_entity_poly.pdbx_seq_one_letter_code
_entity_poly.pdbx_strand_id
1 'polypeptide(L)'
;MSLFPKCRFEVLLPGGVITPGERLDGVLVLHAPEPIRRAEMVQLAMRSRAWAGYGSGKNRTVERRNLFFAPLHMDLPNDVLPAGSHRFPFSIDVPSYLPPGFVGPDCAIEHVIETSLDVDWAIDPKASFPPFLRVPARTGVRTPLTTRSHGTFHDSLVIEVTLASSVIAHHEQLTGQIALRGGHDARFDAVNLKLASVATIRMGRGDRREAGATTIRIPAHMVRSGEPVPFAFPPATSMPPSFDSWVMKHDLVLSVSADIPWAFDPSFEIALEVLPAGSTLHGEASAGAVGSERLRALATAMASASGLRVARAPVLVEGAVGPVTVRITDAPREHLGVEVDLFFPSVELGVAFRPMGILDGLRDSPLLPAPLRNAYLLRCSQPDARPKVDDAALSAFVAAALADLGGASEVRFADHHLGMHFPIQADREGERMVQAATFAVSRAKAVAAAIAALPFAAPTAGARATWQAFAAAHDAVLVPTGPTIHGVFHRAKVLGGDERRVVSSIATAWTKEGPLTRVNVDLLDTSLPKSAWPELAAAEPGPRLRAVRAVFPETDIGGQGHLATLERPGFTADPSELLPAIEAFFAWVLDARGERRADSPYR
;
A
#
# COMPACT_ATOMS: atom_id res chain seq x y z
N MET A 1 78.42 16.99 2.60
CA MET A 1 77.07 16.73 3.13
C MET A 1 76.31 15.94 2.09
N SER A 2 75.58 14.90 2.48
CA SER A 2 74.67 14.22 1.56
C SER A 2 73.48 15.12 1.28
N LEU A 3 73.13 15.30 -0.01
CA LEU A 3 71.91 16.02 -0.41
C LEU A 3 70.63 15.27 0.02
N PHE A 4 70.79 13.98 0.34
CA PHE A 4 69.76 13.05 0.77
C PHE A 4 70.22 12.37 2.07
N PRO A 5 69.98 12.98 3.24
CA PRO A 5 70.30 12.34 4.51
C PRO A 5 69.51 11.04 4.63
N LYS A 6 70.20 9.94 4.94
CA LYS A 6 69.55 8.65 5.11
C LYS A 6 69.02 8.58 6.53
N CYS A 7 67.71 8.44 6.70
CA CYS A 7 67.12 8.03 7.97
C CYS A 7 65.86 7.19 7.72
N ARG A 8 65.40 6.49 8.76
CA ARG A 8 64.15 5.73 8.75
C ARG A 8 63.30 6.14 9.93
N PHE A 9 62.01 6.32 9.70
CA PHE A 9 61.02 6.57 10.74
C PHE A 9 60.25 5.30 11.08
N GLU A 10 59.84 5.19 12.33
CA GLU A 10 58.89 4.20 12.83
C GLU A 10 57.96 4.88 13.84
N VAL A 11 56.66 4.62 13.74
CA VAL A 11 55.67 5.15 14.70
C VAL A 11 55.16 4.00 15.54
N LEU A 12 55.39 4.07 16.84
CA LEU A 12 54.93 3.10 17.82
C LEU A 12 53.64 3.63 18.47
N LEU A 13 52.51 2.98 18.18
CA LEU A 13 51.21 3.27 18.79
C LEU A 13 50.78 2.11 19.70
N PRO A 14 50.21 2.39 20.88
CA PRO A 14 49.56 1.38 21.72
C PRO A 14 48.50 0.59 20.92
N GLY A 15 48.75 -0.70 20.72
CA GLY A 15 47.85 -1.58 19.96
C GLY A 15 47.71 -1.26 18.46
N GLY A 16 48.46 -0.29 17.93
CA GLY A 16 48.39 0.09 16.51
C GLY A 16 47.10 0.80 16.09
N VAL A 17 46.28 1.26 17.04
CA VAL A 17 44.93 1.78 16.78
C VAL A 17 44.75 3.24 17.22
N ILE A 18 43.86 3.94 16.51
CA ILE A 18 43.35 5.26 16.88
C ILE A 18 41.86 5.14 17.16
N THR A 19 41.41 5.72 18.27
CA THR A 19 39.98 5.75 18.64
C THR A 19 39.50 7.19 18.72
N PRO A 20 38.48 7.61 17.94
CA PRO A 20 37.92 8.95 18.03
C PRO A 20 37.44 9.29 19.44
N GLY A 21 37.77 10.50 19.91
CA GLY A 21 37.42 11.00 21.24
C GLY A 21 38.42 10.62 22.34
N GLU A 22 39.42 9.80 22.04
CA GLU A 22 40.51 9.44 22.96
C GLU A 22 41.79 10.22 22.63
N ARG A 23 42.68 10.32 23.63
CA ARG A 23 44.04 10.85 23.43
C ARG A 23 44.92 9.76 22.83
N LEU A 24 45.56 10.06 21.71
CA LEU A 24 46.56 9.21 21.06
C LEU A 24 47.93 9.52 21.64
N ASP A 25 48.44 8.66 22.51
CA ASP A 25 49.83 8.70 22.97
C ASP A 25 50.68 7.72 22.16
N GLY A 26 51.85 8.16 21.69
CA GLY A 26 52.73 7.35 20.84
C GLY A 26 54.19 7.76 20.96
N VAL A 27 55.06 7.02 20.26
CA VAL A 27 56.49 7.34 20.16
C VAL A 27 56.93 7.28 18.70
N LEU A 28 57.47 8.39 18.19
CA LEU A 28 58.19 8.41 16.93
C LEU A 28 59.64 7.98 17.17
N VAL A 29 60.10 6.97 16.45
CA VAL A 29 61.49 6.51 16.45
C VAL A 29 62.15 6.91 15.14
N LEU A 30 63.25 7.64 15.23
CA LEU A 30 64.06 8.05 14.09
C LEU A 30 65.40 7.32 14.15
N HIS A 31 65.69 6.51 13.13
CA HIS A 31 66.96 5.81 12.98
C HIS A 31 67.85 6.55 11.98
N ALA A 32 68.97 7.07 12.47
CA ALA A 32 70.00 7.73 11.69
C ALA A 32 71.25 6.82 11.61
N PRO A 33 71.55 6.15 10.48
CA PRO A 33 72.73 5.29 10.33
C PRO A 33 74.06 6.06 10.44
N GLU A 34 74.04 7.36 10.14
CA GLU A 34 75.18 8.27 10.24
C GLU A 34 74.71 9.64 10.80
N PRO A 35 75.60 10.48 11.35
CA PRO A 35 75.21 11.78 11.87
C PRO A 35 74.67 12.70 10.77
N ILE A 36 73.51 13.30 11.00
CA ILE A 36 72.86 14.25 10.06
C ILE A 36 73.11 15.66 10.57
N ARG A 37 73.95 16.42 9.87
CA ARG A 37 74.23 17.82 10.19
C ARG A 37 73.11 18.72 9.67
N ARG A 38 72.91 19.84 10.34
CA ARG A 38 71.86 20.84 10.13
C ARG A 38 70.44 20.28 10.22
N ALA A 39 70.25 19.28 11.07
CA ALA A 39 68.92 18.79 11.41
C ALA A 39 68.32 19.71 12.48
N GLU A 40 67.26 20.45 12.15
CA GLU A 40 66.71 21.50 13.02
C GLU A 40 65.56 20.98 13.89
N MET A 41 64.61 20.29 13.27
CA MET A 41 63.42 19.80 13.95
C MET A 41 62.90 18.50 13.37
N VAL A 42 62.21 17.73 14.21
CA VAL A 42 61.38 16.62 13.77
C VAL A 42 59.92 17.08 13.75
N GLN A 43 59.29 16.95 12.59
CA GLN A 43 57.89 17.27 12.39
C GLN A 43 57.08 15.97 12.36
N LEU A 44 55.97 15.95 13.07
CA LEU A 44 54.98 14.88 13.02
C LEU A 44 53.60 15.51 12.89
N ALA A 45 52.75 14.96 12.03
CA ALA A 45 51.37 15.43 11.93
C ALA A 45 50.41 14.27 11.74
N MET A 46 49.33 14.25 12.52
CA MET A 46 48.16 13.44 12.19
C MET A 46 47.27 14.22 11.24
N ARG A 47 46.98 13.65 10.08
CA ARG A 47 46.09 14.22 9.07
C ARG A 47 44.97 13.23 8.76
N SER A 48 43.74 13.72 8.84
CA SER A 48 42.57 13.01 8.31
C SER A 48 42.03 13.80 7.12
N ARG A 49 41.86 13.14 5.98
CA ARG A 49 41.52 13.78 4.71
C ARG A 49 40.46 12.96 3.99
N ALA A 50 39.44 13.64 3.49
CA ALA A 50 38.53 13.09 2.51
C ALA A 50 38.93 13.53 1.09
N TRP A 51 38.74 12.65 0.12
CA TRP A 51 38.88 13.00 -1.28
C TRP A 51 37.81 12.33 -2.15
N ALA A 52 37.46 12.98 -3.27
CA ALA A 52 36.58 12.42 -4.29
C ALA A 52 37.00 12.91 -5.68
N GLY A 53 36.93 12.02 -6.66
CA GLY A 53 37.14 12.35 -8.07
C GLY A 53 35.85 12.77 -8.78
N TYR A 54 35.96 13.74 -9.68
CA TYR A 54 34.86 14.22 -10.52
C TYR A 54 35.27 14.22 -11.99
N GLY A 55 34.34 13.82 -12.85
CA GLY A 55 34.58 13.70 -14.30
C GLY A 55 35.36 12.44 -14.69
N SER A 56 35.69 12.34 -15.97
CA SER A 56 36.41 11.20 -16.55
C SER A 56 37.55 11.64 -17.47
N GLY A 57 38.52 10.75 -17.68
CA GLY A 57 39.64 10.98 -18.58
C GLY A 57 40.51 12.19 -18.21
N LYS A 58 40.91 12.97 -19.22
CA LYS A 58 41.83 14.12 -19.06
C LYS A 58 41.23 15.30 -18.27
N ASN A 59 39.91 15.35 -18.12
CA ASN A 59 39.21 16.40 -17.37
C ASN A 59 38.87 15.96 -15.93
N ARG A 60 39.40 14.83 -15.47
CA ARG A 60 39.17 14.37 -14.09
C ARG A 60 39.81 15.34 -13.10
N THR A 61 39.00 15.83 -12.16
CA THR A 61 39.46 16.64 -11.03
C THR A 61 39.34 15.83 -9.75
N VAL A 62 40.21 16.06 -8.76
CA VAL A 62 40.14 15.40 -7.45
C VAL A 62 40.04 16.47 -6.39
N GLU A 63 38.89 16.55 -5.75
CA GLU A 63 38.68 17.43 -4.62
C GLU A 63 39.20 16.76 -3.34
N ARG A 64 39.85 17.54 -2.48
CA ARG A 64 40.39 17.09 -1.20
C ARG A 64 39.97 18.05 -0.10
N ARG A 65 39.55 17.52 1.04
CA ARG A 65 39.18 18.28 2.23
C ARG A 65 39.87 17.69 3.45
N ASN A 66 40.53 18.54 4.23
CA ASN A 66 41.09 18.13 5.51
C ASN A 66 39.97 18.11 6.55
N LEU A 67 39.80 16.96 7.21
CA LEU A 67 38.86 16.76 8.31
C LEU A 67 39.48 17.09 9.66
N PHE A 68 40.78 16.80 9.78
CA PHE A 68 41.56 17.02 10.98
C PHE A 68 43.03 17.16 10.61
N PHE A 69 43.74 18.07 11.29
CA PHE A 69 45.17 18.25 11.16
C PHE A 69 45.74 18.68 12.52
N ALA A 70 46.61 17.85 13.07
CA ALA A 70 47.32 18.11 14.32
C ALA A 70 48.83 18.03 14.08
N PRO A 71 49.50 19.16 13.80
CA PRO A 71 50.95 19.22 13.67
C PRO A 71 51.63 19.27 15.04
N LEU A 72 52.77 18.61 15.14
CA LEU A 72 53.65 18.57 16.30
C LEU A 72 55.09 18.82 15.82
N HIS A 73 55.79 19.70 16.54
CA HIS A 73 57.17 20.06 16.26
C HIS A 73 58.00 19.70 17.48
N MET A 74 59.13 19.04 17.24
CA MET A 74 60.05 18.58 18.28
C MET A 74 61.43 19.10 17.93
N ASP A 75 61.86 20.13 18.66
CA ASP A 75 63.16 20.79 18.43
C ASP A 75 64.31 19.84 18.77
N LEU A 76 65.34 19.84 17.92
CA LEU A 76 66.57 19.09 18.18
C LEU A 76 67.56 19.97 18.96
N PRO A 77 68.21 19.43 20.01
CA PRO A 77 69.03 20.24 20.91
C PRO A 77 70.34 20.75 20.30
N ASN A 78 70.73 20.31 19.09
CA ASN A 78 71.94 20.71 18.39
C ASN A 78 71.72 20.66 16.87
N ASP A 79 72.46 21.48 16.10
CA ASP A 79 72.54 21.45 14.63
C ASP A 79 73.12 20.14 14.05
N VAL A 80 73.20 19.07 14.83
CA VAL A 80 73.63 17.74 14.39
C VAL A 80 72.80 16.70 15.12
N LEU A 81 72.03 15.92 14.36
CA LEU A 81 71.39 14.71 14.85
C LEU A 81 72.43 13.58 14.86
N PRO A 82 72.81 13.03 16.03
CA PRO A 82 73.81 11.97 16.10
C PRO A 82 73.38 10.70 15.36
N ALA A 83 74.35 9.86 14.95
CA ALA A 83 74.04 8.51 14.52
C ALA A 83 73.39 7.72 15.68
N GLY A 84 72.42 6.88 15.37
CA GLY A 84 71.71 6.04 16.35
C GLY A 84 70.20 6.11 16.20
N SER A 85 69.50 5.70 17.27
CA SER A 85 68.05 5.69 17.34
C SER A 85 67.57 6.74 18.34
N HIS A 86 66.69 7.63 17.90
CA HIS A 86 66.17 8.74 18.69
C HIS A 86 64.67 8.54 18.88
N ARG A 87 64.17 8.77 20.09
CA ARG A 87 62.78 8.52 20.47
C ARG A 87 62.11 9.83 20.87
N PHE A 88 60.99 10.12 20.25
CA PHE A 88 60.22 11.33 20.49
C PHE A 88 58.79 10.94 20.90
N PRO A 89 58.46 11.00 22.20
CA PRO A 89 57.09 10.77 22.65
C PRO A 89 56.19 11.90 22.16
N PHE A 90 54.96 11.55 21.77
CA PHE A 90 53.96 12.52 21.33
C PHE A 90 52.57 12.18 21.85
N SER A 91 51.71 13.20 21.89
CA SER A 91 50.31 13.08 22.27
C SER A 91 49.45 13.93 21.36
N ILE A 92 48.35 13.37 20.87
CA ILE A 92 47.38 14.05 19.99
C ILE A 92 45.98 13.78 20.52
N ASP A 93 45.19 14.82 20.77
CA ASP A 93 43.77 14.67 21.10
C ASP A 93 42.97 14.40 19.83
N VAL A 94 42.38 13.20 19.72
CA VAL A 94 41.67 12.77 18.52
C VAL A 94 40.20 13.20 18.62
N PRO A 95 39.68 14.03 17.70
CA PRO A 95 38.30 14.48 17.81
C PRO A 95 37.28 13.34 17.71
N SER A 96 36.22 13.41 18.52
CA SER A 96 35.14 12.42 18.55
C SER A 96 34.29 12.38 17.27
N TYR A 97 34.33 13.44 16.46
CA TYR A 97 33.59 13.53 15.20
C TYR A 97 34.32 12.88 14.02
N LEU A 98 35.52 12.33 14.20
CA LEU A 98 36.25 11.71 13.09
C LEU A 98 35.51 10.47 12.56
N PRO A 99 35.17 10.43 11.26
CA PRO A 99 34.51 9.28 10.66
C PRO A 99 35.45 8.07 10.58
N PRO A 100 34.93 6.85 10.35
CA PRO A 100 35.74 5.69 10.00
C PRO A 100 36.59 5.97 8.75
N GLY A 101 37.71 5.23 8.63
CA GLY A 101 38.37 5.09 7.35
C GLY A 101 37.42 4.46 6.33
N PHE A 102 37.35 5.04 5.14
CA PHE A 102 36.43 4.62 4.09
C PHE A 102 37.15 4.57 2.75
N VAL A 103 36.98 3.49 2.00
CA VAL A 103 37.49 3.38 0.62
C VAL A 103 36.34 2.95 -0.27
N GLY A 104 35.94 3.84 -1.18
CA GLY A 104 34.87 3.61 -2.14
C GLY A 104 35.31 3.87 -3.58
N PRO A 105 34.40 3.74 -4.55
CA PRO A 105 34.68 4.02 -5.94
C PRO A 105 34.94 5.52 -6.10
N ASP A 106 36.18 5.85 -6.48
CA ASP A 106 36.61 7.23 -6.74
C ASP A 106 36.39 8.20 -5.56
N CYS A 107 36.39 7.68 -4.33
CA CYS A 107 36.32 8.47 -3.11
C CYS A 107 36.90 7.71 -1.90
N ALA A 108 37.45 8.44 -0.93
CA ALA A 108 37.92 7.84 0.31
C ALA A 108 37.99 8.84 1.48
N ILE A 109 38.07 8.29 2.68
CA ILE A 109 38.47 8.97 3.91
C ILE A 109 39.72 8.24 4.42
N GLU A 110 40.83 8.98 4.48
CA GLU A 110 42.14 8.48 4.85
C GLU A 110 42.62 9.15 6.14
N HIS A 111 43.20 8.36 7.03
CA HIS A 111 43.90 8.83 8.23
C HIS A 111 45.36 8.45 8.10
N VAL A 112 46.26 9.41 8.27
CA VAL A 112 47.70 9.23 8.09
C VAL A 112 48.46 10.00 9.18
N ILE A 113 49.51 9.39 9.72
CA ILE A 113 50.55 10.06 10.49
C ILE A 113 51.72 10.32 9.55
N GLU A 114 51.96 11.58 9.24
CA GLU A 114 53.09 12.04 8.41
C GLU A 114 54.23 12.47 9.32
N THR A 115 55.46 12.13 8.98
CA THR A 115 56.65 12.55 9.73
C THR A 115 57.73 13.04 8.79
N SER A 116 58.46 14.08 9.18
CA SER A 116 59.63 14.57 8.45
C SER A 116 60.73 15.05 9.38
N LEU A 117 61.96 14.99 8.91
CA LEU A 117 63.12 15.62 9.54
C LEU A 117 63.48 16.85 8.70
N ASP A 118 63.39 18.03 9.30
CA ASP A 118 63.76 19.29 8.66
C ASP A 118 65.29 19.42 8.66
N VAL A 119 65.89 19.53 7.47
CA VAL A 119 67.34 19.60 7.29
C VAL A 119 67.73 20.74 6.36
N ASP A 120 68.40 21.74 6.90
CA ASP A 120 68.79 22.93 6.15
C ASP A 120 69.70 22.58 4.96
N TRP A 121 69.36 23.09 3.76
CA TRP A 121 69.99 22.82 2.46
C TRP A 121 69.96 21.36 1.98
N ALA A 122 69.09 20.51 2.52
CA ALA A 122 68.87 19.15 2.03
C ALA A 122 67.40 18.87 1.72
N ILE A 123 67.12 17.74 1.08
CA ILE A 123 65.74 17.26 0.93
C ILE A 123 65.34 16.52 2.19
N ASP A 124 64.34 17.04 2.89
CA ASP A 124 63.79 16.44 4.11
C ASP A 124 63.41 14.97 3.89
N PRO A 125 63.96 14.05 4.68
CA PRO A 125 63.43 12.69 4.77
C PRO A 125 61.99 12.73 5.30
N LYS A 126 61.06 12.06 4.60
CA LYS A 126 59.64 11.99 5.00
C LYS A 126 59.14 10.55 5.02
N ALA A 127 58.17 10.27 5.88
CA ALA A 127 57.45 9.01 5.93
C ALA A 127 55.96 9.22 6.23
N SER A 128 55.13 8.24 5.86
CA SER A 128 53.69 8.26 6.10
C SER A 128 53.24 6.90 6.60
N PHE A 129 52.45 6.90 7.66
CA PHE A 129 51.98 5.71 8.34
C PHE A 129 50.44 5.75 8.41
N PRO A 130 49.71 4.79 7.80
CA PRO A 130 48.26 4.72 7.94
C PRO A 130 47.86 3.94 9.21
N PRO A 131 47.44 4.61 10.30
CA PRO A 131 46.95 3.93 11.50
C PRO A 131 45.61 3.22 11.25
N PHE A 132 45.32 2.17 12.02
CA PHE A 132 43.98 1.57 12.03
C PHE A 132 43.04 2.41 12.89
N LEU A 133 41.99 3.00 12.30
CA LEU A 133 40.99 3.74 13.06
C LEU A 133 39.88 2.79 13.53
N ARG A 134 39.74 2.64 14.85
CA ARG A 134 38.72 1.82 15.49
C ARG A 134 37.56 2.71 15.92
N VAL A 135 36.42 2.58 15.26
CA VAL A 135 35.19 3.25 15.70
C VAL A 135 34.65 2.56 16.95
N PRO A 136 34.38 3.30 18.04
CA PRO A 136 33.87 2.70 19.27
C PRO A 136 32.49 2.08 19.05
N ALA A 137 32.27 0.94 19.71
CA ALA A 137 30.97 0.28 19.76
C ALA A 137 29.90 1.22 20.32
N ARG A 138 28.68 1.09 19.81
CA ARG A 138 27.52 1.89 20.23
C ARG A 138 26.38 0.98 20.66
N THR A 139 25.43 1.57 21.35
CA THR A 139 24.15 0.92 21.65
C THR A 139 23.08 1.53 20.76
N GLY A 140 22.28 0.70 20.11
CA GLY A 140 21.16 1.13 19.28
C GLY A 140 19.88 0.36 19.59
N VAL A 141 18.79 0.76 18.92
CA VAL A 141 17.46 0.13 19.05
C VAL A 141 17.07 -0.46 17.70
N ARG A 142 16.62 -1.71 17.71
CA ARG A 142 16.05 -2.35 16.53
C ARG A 142 14.80 -1.62 16.11
N THR A 143 14.72 -1.31 14.83
CA THR A 143 13.60 -0.56 14.26
C THR A 143 13.03 -1.39 13.11
N PRO A 144 12.07 -2.29 13.37
CA PRO A 144 11.38 -3.01 12.31
C PRO A 144 10.83 -2.04 11.28
N LEU A 145 10.95 -2.39 10.00
CA LEU A 145 10.50 -1.54 8.92
C LEU A 145 9.60 -2.35 7.99
N THR A 146 8.47 -1.77 7.61
CA THR A 146 7.67 -2.26 6.49
C THR A 146 7.46 -1.10 5.53
N THR A 147 7.73 -1.34 4.26
CA THR A 147 7.58 -0.36 3.18
C THR A 147 7.15 -1.07 1.91
N ARG A 148 6.94 -0.30 0.84
CA ARG A 148 6.53 -0.82 -0.45
C ARG A 148 7.01 0.05 -1.59
N SER A 149 6.79 -0.44 -2.81
CA SER A 149 6.92 0.37 -4.02
C SER A 149 5.98 1.60 -3.97
N HIS A 150 6.47 2.69 -4.55
CA HIS A 150 5.76 3.96 -4.66
C HIS A 150 4.87 3.94 -5.93
N GLY A 151 3.90 4.86 -6.04
CA GLY A 151 2.91 4.87 -7.12
C GLY A 151 3.48 4.97 -8.54
N THR A 152 4.68 5.55 -8.69
CA THR A 152 5.37 5.66 -10.00
C THR A 152 6.35 4.51 -10.25
N PHE A 153 6.37 3.48 -9.39
CA PHE A 153 7.23 2.31 -9.60
C PHE A 153 6.78 1.52 -10.83
N HIS A 154 5.49 1.21 -10.93
CA HIS A 154 4.91 0.51 -12.08
C HIS A 154 3.40 0.72 -12.07
N ASP A 155 2.76 0.68 -13.23
CA ASP A 155 1.31 0.93 -13.38
C ASP A 155 0.43 -0.06 -12.59
N SER A 156 0.98 -1.21 -12.23
CA SER A 156 0.25 -2.31 -11.57
C SER A 156 1.02 -3.10 -10.52
N LEU A 157 2.36 -3.04 -10.50
CA LEU A 157 3.16 -3.85 -9.58
C LEU A 157 3.31 -3.13 -8.25
N VAL A 158 2.85 -3.79 -7.19
CA VAL A 158 2.97 -3.28 -5.82
C VAL A 158 3.74 -4.31 -5.01
N ILE A 159 4.99 -3.99 -4.72
CA ILE A 159 5.91 -4.86 -3.99
C ILE A 159 5.99 -4.36 -2.56
N GLU A 160 5.74 -5.24 -1.59
CA GLU A 160 5.92 -4.93 -0.17
C GLU A 160 7.15 -5.62 0.37
N VAL A 161 7.93 -4.89 1.16
CA VAL A 161 9.12 -5.39 1.84
C VAL A 161 9.02 -5.06 3.32
N THR A 162 9.33 -6.04 4.14
CA THR A 162 9.54 -5.85 5.57
C THR A 162 10.94 -6.31 5.95
N LEU A 163 11.55 -5.59 6.87
CA LEU A 163 12.84 -5.89 7.47
C LEU A 163 12.63 -6.08 8.96
N ALA A 164 13.33 -7.07 9.53
CA ALA A 164 13.33 -7.29 10.97
C ALA A 164 13.91 -6.07 11.73
N SER A 165 14.80 -5.31 11.09
CA SER A 165 15.28 -4.00 11.56
C SER A 165 15.92 -3.21 10.42
N SER A 166 15.73 -1.89 10.38
CA SER A 166 16.50 -0.95 9.55
C SER A 166 17.83 -0.53 10.18
N VAL A 167 18.07 -0.92 11.43
CA VAL A 167 19.34 -0.73 12.16
C VAL A 167 19.93 -2.11 12.45
N ILE A 168 21.13 -2.37 11.95
CA ILE A 168 21.81 -3.66 12.11
C ILE A 168 23.21 -3.46 12.68
N ALA A 169 23.70 -4.42 13.47
CA ALA A 169 25.11 -4.44 13.84
C ALA A 169 25.93 -5.07 12.70
N HIS A 170 27.18 -4.65 12.53
CA HIS A 170 28.08 -5.12 11.47
C HIS A 170 28.24 -6.65 11.35
N HIS A 171 27.95 -7.40 12.41
CA HIS A 171 28.06 -8.86 12.46
C HIS A 171 26.71 -9.60 12.30
N GLU A 172 25.60 -8.87 12.19
CA GLU A 172 24.27 -9.45 12.07
C GLU A 172 23.85 -9.61 10.61
N GLN A 173 23.00 -10.61 10.36
CA GLN A 173 22.33 -10.78 9.08
C GLN A 173 21.20 -9.77 8.92
N LEU A 174 21.03 -9.23 7.70
CA LEU A 174 19.81 -8.51 7.35
C LEU A 174 18.76 -9.53 6.91
N THR A 175 17.66 -9.61 7.67
CA THR A 175 16.56 -10.54 7.41
C THR A 175 15.26 -9.78 7.16
N GLY A 176 14.40 -10.35 6.31
CA GLY A 176 13.14 -9.74 5.95
C GLY A 176 12.24 -10.66 5.15
N GLN A 177 11.11 -10.12 4.73
CA GLN A 177 10.19 -10.78 3.82
C GLN A 177 9.78 -9.82 2.70
N ILE A 178 9.44 -10.39 1.56
CA ILE A 178 8.91 -9.66 0.41
C ILE A 178 7.65 -10.36 -0.10
N ALA A 179 6.68 -9.59 -0.56
CA ALA A 179 5.52 -10.15 -1.24
C ALA A 179 5.05 -9.22 -2.36
N LEU A 180 4.34 -9.80 -3.33
CA LEU A 180 3.57 -9.03 -4.28
C LEU A 180 2.18 -8.78 -3.71
N ARG A 181 1.82 -7.51 -3.53
CA ARG A 181 0.48 -7.11 -3.08
C ARG A 181 -0.49 -6.87 -4.23
N GLY A 182 0.02 -6.36 -5.34
CA GLY A 182 -0.78 -6.01 -6.52
C GLY A 182 0.00 -6.28 -7.80
N GLY A 183 -0.72 -6.47 -8.91
CA GLY A 183 -0.11 -6.76 -10.21
C GLY A 183 0.27 -8.22 -10.40
N HIS A 184 -0.49 -9.16 -9.82
CA HIS A 184 -0.24 -10.61 -9.93
C HIS A 184 -0.16 -11.11 -11.38
N ASP A 185 -0.88 -10.44 -12.30
CA ASP A 185 -0.89 -10.74 -13.73
C ASP A 185 0.13 -9.94 -14.55
N ALA A 186 0.84 -8.99 -13.92
CA ALA A 186 1.84 -8.20 -14.62
C ALA A 186 3.02 -9.07 -15.08
N ARG A 187 3.62 -8.67 -16.21
CA ARG A 187 4.76 -9.38 -16.80
C ARG A 187 6.07 -8.86 -16.22
N PHE A 188 6.74 -9.70 -15.44
CA PHE A 188 8.08 -9.48 -14.89
C PHE A 188 8.73 -10.85 -14.64
N ASP A 189 10.06 -10.90 -14.68
CA ASP A 189 10.83 -12.14 -14.58
C ASP A 189 11.26 -12.43 -13.14
N ALA A 190 11.61 -11.39 -12.38
CA ALA A 190 12.03 -11.50 -10.98
C ALA A 190 11.90 -10.18 -10.23
N VAL A 191 12.02 -10.25 -8.91
CA VAL A 191 12.34 -9.11 -8.05
C VAL A 191 13.78 -9.28 -7.57
N ASN A 192 14.64 -8.30 -7.82
CA ASN A 192 16.01 -8.29 -7.34
C ASN A 192 16.12 -7.44 -6.07
N LEU A 193 16.72 -8.03 -5.04
CA LEU A 193 17.10 -7.36 -3.81
C LEU A 193 18.61 -7.16 -3.84
N LYS A 194 19.05 -5.91 -3.90
CA LYS A 194 20.47 -5.55 -3.99
C LYS A 194 20.87 -4.77 -2.75
N LEU A 195 21.76 -5.34 -1.95
CA LEU A 195 22.34 -4.71 -0.77
C LEU A 195 23.71 -4.13 -1.12
N ALA A 196 23.88 -2.80 -1.04
CA ALA A 196 25.09 -2.14 -1.47
C ALA A 196 25.52 -0.99 -0.56
N SER A 197 26.83 -0.78 -0.45
CA SER A 197 27.43 0.35 0.28
C SER A 197 27.32 1.61 -0.58
N VAL A 198 26.68 2.66 -0.06
CA VAL A 198 26.46 3.92 -0.78
C VAL A 198 27.14 5.07 -0.04
N ALA A 199 28.10 5.71 -0.70
CA ALA A 199 28.68 6.98 -0.26
C ALA A 199 28.04 8.16 -1.00
N THR A 200 27.48 9.10 -0.26
CA THR A 200 26.96 10.38 -0.76
C THR A 200 27.99 11.48 -0.50
N ILE A 201 28.55 12.05 -1.57
CA ILE A 201 29.65 13.03 -1.51
C ILE A 201 29.10 14.45 -1.32
N ARG A 202 29.19 14.98 -0.09
CA ARG A 202 28.64 16.30 0.28
C ARG A 202 29.58 17.47 0.01
N MET A 203 30.88 17.23 -0.11
CA MET A 203 31.83 18.27 -0.49
C MET A 203 31.69 18.74 -1.94
N GLY A 204 30.92 18.01 -2.77
CA GLY A 204 30.56 18.42 -4.14
C GLY A 204 29.06 18.59 -4.34
N ARG A 205 28.51 18.04 -5.43
CA ARG A 205 27.09 18.19 -5.81
C ARG A 205 26.13 17.16 -5.18
N GLY A 206 26.59 16.37 -4.21
CA GLY A 206 25.78 15.28 -3.63
C GLY A 206 25.84 13.99 -4.42
N ASP A 207 26.87 13.77 -5.24
CA ASP A 207 27.03 12.56 -6.06
C ASP A 207 27.00 11.29 -5.19
N ARG A 208 26.35 10.24 -5.69
CA ARG A 208 26.28 8.93 -5.02
C ARG A 208 27.26 7.96 -5.67
N ARG A 209 28.00 7.22 -4.85
CA ARG A 209 28.97 6.19 -5.26
C ARG A 209 28.63 4.87 -4.59
N GLU A 210 28.50 3.82 -5.38
CA GLU A 210 28.03 2.52 -4.92
C GLU A 210 29.14 1.45 -5.03
N ALA A 211 29.33 0.64 -3.98
CA ALA A 211 30.29 -0.46 -3.95
C ALA A 211 29.78 -1.70 -3.20
N GLY A 212 30.45 -2.83 -3.45
CA GLY A 212 30.30 -4.05 -2.65
C GLY A 212 28.92 -4.71 -2.75
N ALA A 213 28.20 -4.54 -3.85
CA ALA A 213 26.83 -5.02 -3.95
C ALA A 213 26.71 -6.56 -3.86
N THR A 214 25.76 -7.02 -3.05
CA THR A 214 25.28 -8.40 -3.02
C THR A 214 23.83 -8.44 -3.49
N THR A 215 23.47 -9.36 -4.38
CA THR A 215 22.13 -9.44 -4.95
C THR A 215 21.48 -10.79 -4.68
N ILE A 216 20.24 -10.77 -4.19
CA ILE A 216 19.34 -11.92 -4.14
C ILE A 216 18.31 -11.73 -5.25
N ARG A 217 18.20 -12.70 -6.15
CA ARG A 217 17.18 -12.72 -7.20
C ARG A 217 16.02 -13.62 -6.77
N ILE A 218 14.82 -13.06 -6.71
CA ILE A 218 13.59 -13.79 -6.33
C ILE A 218 12.74 -13.95 -7.60
N PRO A 219 12.65 -15.16 -8.18
CA PRO A 219 11.86 -15.41 -9.38
C PRO A 219 10.40 -15.00 -9.23
N ALA A 220 9.79 -14.48 -10.29
CA ALA A 220 8.41 -13.97 -10.26
C ALA A 220 7.41 -15.00 -9.74
N HIS A 221 7.55 -16.29 -10.10
CA HIS A 221 6.63 -17.34 -9.67
C HIS A 221 6.57 -17.52 -8.13
N MET A 222 7.63 -17.15 -7.39
CA MET A 222 7.65 -17.25 -5.93
C MET A 222 6.81 -16.17 -5.25
N VAL A 223 6.72 -14.97 -5.84
CA VAL A 223 5.97 -13.84 -5.27
C VAL A 223 4.58 -13.69 -5.87
N ARG A 224 4.28 -14.36 -7.00
CA ARG A 224 3.00 -14.23 -7.72
C ARG A 224 1.78 -14.64 -6.91
N SER A 225 1.91 -15.58 -5.97
CA SER A 225 0.80 -15.95 -5.07
C SER A 225 0.42 -14.84 -4.09
N GLY A 226 1.28 -13.83 -3.92
CA GLY A 226 1.18 -12.82 -2.88
C GLY A 226 1.52 -13.35 -1.49
N GLU A 227 2.02 -14.58 -1.37
CA GLU A 227 2.54 -15.10 -0.10
C GLU A 227 3.90 -14.47 0.22
N PRO A 228 4.22 -14.27 1.51
CA PRO A 228 5.53 -13.78 1.93
C PRO A 228 6.66 -14.74 1.53
N VAL A 229 7.68 -14.20 0.87
CA VAL A 229 8.93 -14.89 0.58
C VAL A 229 10.01 -14.35 1.53
N PRO A 230 10.58 -15.18 2.42
CA PRO A 230 11.66 -14.74 3.30
C PRO A 230 12.96 -14.56 2.53
N PHE A 231 13.78 -13.61 2.95
CA PHE A 231 15.14 -13.43 2.45
C PHE A 231 16.11 -13.10 3.59
N ALA A 232 17.37 -13.41 3.38
CA ALA A 232 18.45 -13.10 4.31
C ALA A 232 19.73 -12.76 3.55
N PHE A 233 20.33 -11.61 3.86
CA PHE A 233 21.70 -11.29 3.44
C PHE A 233 22.67 -11.72 4.55
N PRO A 234 23.85 -12.26 4.17
CA PRO A 234 24.90 -12.55 5.14
C PRO A 234 25.36 -11.25 5.84
N PRO A 235 26.04 -11.37 7.00
CA PRO A 235 26.55 -10.21 7.71
C PRO A 235 27.46 -9.35 6.82
N ALA A 236 27.32 -8.02 6.93
CA ALA A 236 28.02 -7.05 6.11
C ALA A 236 29.48 -6.83 6.58
N THR A 237 30.21 -7.89 6.89
CA THR A 237 31.53 -7.83 7.56
C THR A 237 32.62 -7.16 6.73
N SER A 238 32.43 -7.05 5.42
CA SER A 238 33.35 -6.38 4.48
C SER A 238 32.98 -4.92 4.23
N MET A 239 31.86 -4.44 4.77
CA MET A 239 31.34 -3.09 4.53
C MET A 239 31.54 -2.22 5.76
N PRO A 240 31.99 -0.97 5.61
CA PRO A 240 32.20 -0.08 6.76
C PRO A 240 30.87 0.24 7.47
N PRO A 241 30.91 0.59 8.77
CA PRO A 241 29.73 1.06 9.48
C PRO A 241 29.24 2.40 8.91
N SER A 242 27.95 2.68 9.07
CA SER A 242 27.35 3.93 8.64
C SER A 242 27.97 5.12 9.36
N PHE A 243 28.16 6.22 8.63
CA PHE A 243 28.62 7.47 9.20
C PHE A 243 28.04 8.67 8.47
N ASP A 244 27.88 9.78 9.19
CA ASP A 244 27.42 11.03 8.67
C ASP A 244 28.42 12.13 9.03
N SER A 245 29.11 12.66 8.03
CA SER A 245 30.03 13.79 8.17
C SER A 245 29.66 14.92 7.22
N TRP A 246 30.25 16.09 7.42
CA TRP A 246 29.99 17.25 6.56
C TRP A 246 30.55 17.09 5.13
N VAL A 247 31.55 16.22 4.92
CA VAL A 247 32.13 15.96 3.58
C VAL A 247 31.47 14.80 2.85
N MET A 248 30.96 13.82 3.58
CA MET A 248 30.52 12.53 3.06
C MET A 248 29.59 11.84 4.05
N LYS A 249 28.53 11.23 3.53
CA LYS A 249 27.66 10.32 4.26
C LYS A 249 27.83 8.92 3.67
N HIS A 250 27.85 7.90 4.51
CA HIS A 250 27.85 6.51 4.11
C HIS A 250 26.72 5.77 4.81
N ASP A 251 25.93 5.05 4.00
CA ASP A 251 24.87 4.17 4.46
C ASP A 251 24.96 2.84 3.69
N LEU A 252 24.35 1.80 4.27
CA LEU A 252 24.02 0.59 3.52
C LEU A 252 22.63 0.76 2.92
N VAL A 253 22.44 0.41 1.65
CA VAL A 253 21.16 0.58 0.96
C VAL A 253 20.68 -0.75 0.41
N LEU A 254 19.45 -1.11 0.74
CA LEU A 254 18.71 -2.19 0.07
C LEU A 254 17.88 -1.58 -1.07
N SER A 255 18.30 -1.83 -2.31
CA SER A 255 17.54 -1.52 -3.51
C SER A 255 16.65 -2.71 -3.88
N VAL A 256 15.38 -2.43 -4.14
CA VAL A 256 14.36 -3.40 -4.56
C VAL A 256 13.97 -3.04 -5.97
N SER A 257 14.23 -3.92 -6.95
CA SER A 257 13.88 -3.68 -8.35
C SER A 257 13.08 -4.81 -8.97
N ALA A 258 12.15 -4.47 -9.86
CA ALA A 258 11.45 -5.45 -10.69
C ALA A 258 12.19 -5.61 -12.02
N ASP A 259 12.54 -6.83 -12.38
CA ASP A 259 13.15 -7.17 -13.67
C ASP A 259 12.05 -7.34 -14.71
N ILE A 260 11.93 -6.35 -15.62
CA ILE A 260 10.85 -6.29 -16.60
C ILE A 260 11.43 -6.49 -18.01
N PRO A 261 11.03 -7.58 -18.72
CA PRO A 261 11.51 -7.83 -20.07
C PRO A 261 11.24 -6.65 -21.01
N TRP A 262 12.30 -6.17 -21.67
CA TRP A 262 12.24 -5.11 -22.69
C TRP A 262 11.76 -3.75 -22.16
N ALA A 263 11.88 -3.51 -20.86
CA ALA A 263 11.55 -2.22 -20.23
C ALA A 263 12.66 -1.77 -19.28
N PHE A 264 12.48 -0.58 -18.72
CA PHE A 264 13.30 -0.11 -17.61
C PHE A 264 12.88 -0.83 -16.33
N ASP A 265 13.84 -1.31 -15.55
CA ASP A 265 13.61 -1.93 -14.25
C ASP A 265 13.30 -0.87 -13.19
N PRO A 266 12.04 -0.70 -12.76
CA PRO A 266 11.75 0.23 -11.71
C PRO A 266 12.37 -0.23 -10.40
N SER A 267 12.81 0.73 -9.59
CA SER A 267 13.46 0.45 -8.31
C SER A 267 13.06 1.45 -7.23
N PHE A 268 13.13 1.03 -5.97
CA PHE A 268 13.09 1.91 -4.81
C PHE A 268 14.13 1.46 -3.79
N GLU A 269 14.51 2.35 -2.89
CA GLU A 269 15.62 2.15 -1.97
C GLU A 269 15.21 2.28 -0.51
N ILE A 270 15.84 1.47 0.33
CA ILE A 270 15.69 1.47 1.78
C ILE A 270 17.07 1.68 2.39
N ALA A 271 17.26 2.82 3.06
CA ALA A 271 18.50 3.10 3.77
C ALA A 271 18.56 2.33 5.10
N LEU A 272 19.72 1.77 5.41
CA LEU A 272 20.00 0.98 6.59
C LEU A 272 21.16 1.61 7.36
N GLU A 273 21.00 1.67 8.68
CA GLU A 273 22.06 2.07 9.59
C GLU A 273 22.85 0.84 10.04
N VAL A 274 24.16 0.83 9.78
CA VAL A 274 25.06 -0.24 10.21
C VAL A 274 25.91 0.27 11.38
N LEU A 275 25.71 -0.31 12.55
CA LEU A 275 26.49 0.05 13.73
C LEU A 275 27.90 -0.58 13.72
N PRO A 276 28.90 0.07 14.33
CA PRO A 276 30.27 -0.44 14.42
C PRO A 276 30.37 -1.85 15.02
N ALA A 277 31.46 -2.56 14.72
CA ALA A 277 31.73 -3.87 15.32
C ALA A 277 31.74 -3.79 16.87
N GLY A 278 31.14 -4.80 17.51
CA GLY A 278 30.97 -4.85 18.97
C GLY A 278 29.77 -4.05 19.52
N SER A 279 29.01 -3.36 18.66
CA SER A 279 27.79 -2.67 19.06
C SER A 279 26.69 -3.61 19.54
N THR A 280 25.85 -3.13 20.46
CA THR A 280 24.70 -3.87 21.00
C THR A 280 23.39 -3.27 20.52
N LEU A 281 22.43 -4.13 20.18
CA LEU A 281 21.08 -3.73 19.75
C LEU A 281 20.03 -4.22 20.74
N HIS A 282 19.15 -3.32 21.17
CA HIS A 282 17.99 -3.62 22.01
C HIS A 282 16.69 -3.72 21.20
N GLY A 283 15.71 -4.46 21.71
CA GLY A 283 14.42 -4.70 21.05
C GLY A 283 14.39 -6.03 20.28
N GLU A 284 13.19 -6.50 19.98
CA GLU A 284 12.99 -7.73 19.20
C GLU A 284 13.17 -7.46 17.70
N ALA A 285 13.92 -8.34 17.04
CA ALA A 285 13.97 -8.40 15.60
C ALA A 285 12.75 -9.18 15.11
N SER A 286 11.75 -8.50 14.58
CA SER A 286 10.56 -9.15 14.04
C SER A 286 10.19 -8.52 12.70
N ALA A 287 10.19 -9.33 11.65
CA ALA A 287 9.62 -8.95 10.37
C ALA A 287 8.09 -9.03 10.49
N GLY A 288 7.39 -7.93 10.20
CA GLY A 288 5.92 -7.94 10.17
C GLY A 288 5.38 -8.78 9.02
N ALA A 289 4.07 -9.04 8.98
CA ALA A 289 3.48 -9.69 7.81
C ALA A 289 3.51 -8.75 6.59
N VAL A 290 3.65 -9.32 5.39
CA VAL A 290 3.54 -8.63 4.08
C VAL A 290 2.55 -9.36 3.15
N GLY A 291 2.10 -8.67 2.09
CA GLY A 291 1.27 -9.27 1.05
C GLY A 291 -0.05 -9.85 1.57
N SER A 292 -0.40 -11.05 1.10
CA SER A 292 -1.67 -11.71 1.42
C SER A 292 -1.86 -11.99 2.92
N GLU A 293 -0.78 -12.24 3.67
CA GLU A 293 -0.87 -12.46 5.12
C GLU A 293 -1.24 -11.17 5.84
N ARG A 294 -0.57 -10.05 5.50
CA ARG A 294 -0.89 -8.72 6.01
C ARG A 294 -2.32 -8.32 5.68
N LEU A 295 -2.73 -8.49 4.42
CA LEU A 295 -4.09 -8.17 3.97
C LEU A 295 -5.15 -9.01 4.71
N ARG A 296 -4.88 -10.28 5.01
CA ARG A 296 -5.79 -11.13 5.79
C ARG A 296 -5.93 -10.65 7.23
N ALA A 297 -4.82 -10.27 7.87
CA ALA A 297 -4.84 -9.70 9.21
C ALA A 297 -5.62 -8.38 9.24
N LEU A 298 -5.42 -7.51 8.25
CA LEU A 298 -6.13 -6.25 8.09
C LEU A 298 -7.63 -6.48 7.85
N ALA A 299 -7.99 -7.39 6.96
CA ALA A 299 -9.39 -7.75 6.71
C ALA A 299 -10.08 -8.28 7.97
N THR A 300 -9.37 -9.08 8.79
CA THR A 300 -9.88 -9.59 10.08
C THR A 300 -10.12 -8.44 11.07
N ALA A 301 -9.18 -7.50 11.18
CA ALA A 301 -9.33 -6.32 12.03
C ALA A 301 -10.50 -5.42 11.57
N MET A 302 -10.62 -5.19 10.25
CA MET A 302 -11.74 -4.44 9.65
C MET A 302 -13.08 -5.11 9.97
N ALA A 303 -13.20 -6.42 9.74
CA ALA A 303 -14.39 -7.20 10.01
C ALA A 303 -14.79 -7.11 11.50
N SER A 304 -13.83 -7.27 12.41
CA SER A 304 -14.06 -7.17 13.85
C SER A 304 -14.56 -5.77 14.27
N ALA A 305 -14.07 -4.70 13.65
CA ALA A 305 -14.42 -3.33 14.01
C ALA A 305 -15.76 -2.88 13.40
N SER A 306 -16.08 -3.32 12.19
CA SER A 306 -17.25 -2.86 11.45
C SER A 306 -18.46 -3.80 11.50
N GLY A 307 -18.25 -5.06 11.93
CA GLY A 307 -19.27 -6.12 11.87
C GLY A 307 -19.49 -6.72 10.48
N LEU A 308 -18.66 -6.34 9.50
CA LEU A 308 -18.64 -6.97 8.17
C LEU A 308 -17.95 -8.35 8.24
N ARG A 309 -18.13 -9.18 7.22
CA ARG A 309 -17.42 -10.47 7.10
C ARG A 309 -16.13 -10.30 6.30
N VAL A 310 -15.12 -11.10 6.63
CA VAL A 310 -13.91 -11.24 5.81
C VAL A 310 -14.30 -11.85 4.46
N ALA A 311 -13.83 -11.23 3.37
CA ALA A 311 -14.10 -11.65 2.00
C ALA A 311 -12.86 -12.30 1.36
N ARG A 312 -12.96 -12.63 0.07
CA ARG A 312 -11.82 -13.13 -0.72
C ARG A 312 -11.21 -11.97 -1.51
N ALA A 313 -9.86 -11.93 -1.52
CA ALA A 313 -9.11 -10.96 -2.29
C ALA A 313 -9.60 -10.90 -3.75
N PRO A 314 -9.70 -9.70 -4.35
CA PRO A 314 -9.22 -8.41 -3.83
C PRO A 314 -10.15 -7.73 -2.81
N VAL A 315 -11.34 -8.28 -2.53
CA VAL A 315 -12.25 -7.76 -1.52
C VAL A 315 -11.76 -8.17 -0.14
N LEU A 316 -11.52 -7.19 0.73
CA LEU A 316 -11.06 -7.40 2.09
C LEU A 316 -12.23 -7.77 3.00
N VAL A 317 -13.27 -6.94 3.00
CA VAL A 317 -14.48 -7.16 3.79
C VAL A 317 -15.73 -6.82 3.00
N GLU A 318 -16.82 -7.51 3.30
CA GLU A 318 -18.12 -7.23 2.70
C GLU A 318 -19.26 -7.55 3.68
N GLY A 319 -20.45 -7.05 3.40
CA GLY A 319 -21.65 -7.33 4.20
C GLY A 319 -22.82 -6.44 3.83
N ALA A 320 -23.98 -6.66 4.43
CA ALA A 320 -25.17 -5.84 4.19
C ALA A 320 -25.51 -4.99 5.41
N VAL A 321 -25.97 -3.77 5.17
CA VAL A 321 -26.46 -2.81 6.16
C VAL A 321 -27.83 -2.32 5.68
N GLY A 322 -28.88 -3.01 6.14
CA GLY A 322 -30.21 -2.86 5.56
C GLY A 322 -30.19 -3.14 4.05
N PRO A 323 -30.64 -2.20 3.20
CA PRO A 323 -30.64 -2.36 1.75
C PRO A 323 -29.28 -2.18 1.07
N VAL A 324 -28.24 -1.79 1.82
CA VAL A 324 -26.95 -1.41 1.24
C VAL A 324 -25.94 -2.53 1.45
N THR A 325 -25.45 -3.11 0.36
CA THR A 325 -24.28 -3.99 0.37
C THR A 325 -23.01 -3.16 0.39
N VAL A 326 -22.18 -3.35 1.41
CA VAL A 326 -20.87 -2.74 1.57
C VAL A 326 -19.81 -3.71 1.07
N ARG A 327 -18.90 -3.24 0.22
CA ARG A 327 -17.67 -3.94 -0.16
C ARG A 327 -16.49 -3.01 0.00
N ILE A 328 -15.40 -3.52 0.56
CA ILE A 328 -14.15 -2.78 0.68
C ILE A 328 -13.05 -3.60 0.01
N THR A 329 -12.43 -3.00 -1.00
CA THR A 329 -11.46 -3.64 -1.88
C THR A 329 -10.11 -2.97 -1.69
N ASP A 330 -9.04 -3.76 -1.64
CA ASP A 330 -7.68 -3.20 -1.71
C ASP A 330 -7.48 -2.63 -3.12
N ALA A 331 -7.13 -1.34 -3.22
CA ALA A 331 -7.04 -0.64 -4.48
C ALA A 331 -5.72 0.15 -4.56
N PRO A 332 -4.57 -0.54 -4.72
CA PRO A 332 -3.29 0.11 -4.85
C PRO A 332 -3.17 0.71 -6.26
N ARG A 333 -3.64 1.95 -6.42
CA ARG A 333 -3.47 2.78 -7.63
C ARG A 333 -2.22 3.66 -7.48
N GLU A 334 -2.16 4.82 -8.15
CA GLU A 334 -1.08 5.83 -7.98
C GLU A 334 -0.82 6.19 -6.51
N HIS A 335 -1.85 6.11 -5.68
CA HIS A 335 -1.74 6.12 -4.23
C HIS A 335 -2.30 4.82 -3.69
N LEU A 336 -1.70 4.29 -2.61
CA LEU A 336 -2.37 3.23 -1.88
C LEU A 336 -3.72 3.77 -1.45
N GLY A 337 -4.76 3.00 -1.69
CA GLY A 337 -6.04 3.29 -1.11
C GLY A 337 -6.89 2.05 -0.97
N VAL A 338 -8.06 2.27 -0.40
CA VAL A 338 -9.15 1.31 -0.42
C VAL A 338 -10.30 1.88 -1.23
N GLU A 339 -10.90 1.02 -2.05
CA GLU A 339 -12.18 1.31 -2.67
C GLU A 339 -13.29 0.82 -1.74
N VAL A 340 -14.15 1.74 -1.34
CA VAL A 340 -15.39 1.46 -0.61
C VAL A 340 -16.53 1.57 -1.60
N ASP A 341 -17.19 0.46 -1.89
CA ASP A 341 -18.37 0.42 -2.75
C ASP A 341 -19.61 0.08 -1.93
N LEU A 342 -20.62 0.92 -2.07
CA LEU A 342 -21.94 0.76 -1.48
C LEU A 342 -22.93 0.49 -2.62
N PHE A 343 -23.43 -0.73 -2.71
CA PHE A 343 -24.44 -1.12 -3.68
C PHE A 343 -25.81 -1.15 -3.02
N PHE A 344 -26.82 -0.60 -3.65
CA PHE A 344 -28.19 -0.61 -3.14
C PHE A 344 -29.17 -0.77 -4.31
N PRO A 345 -30.42 -1.21 -4.06
CA PRO A 345 -31.39 -1.30 -5.13
C PRO A 345 -31.63 0.05 -5.79
N SER A 346 -31.90 0.02 -7.10
CA SER A 346 -32.09 1.23 -7.88
C SER A 346 -33.19 2.10 -7.28
N VAL A 347 -32.85 3.35 -6.93
CA VAL A 347 -33.84 4.38 -6.54
C VAL A 347 -34.51 5.03 -7.76
N GLU A 348 -34.04 4.71 -8.96
CA GLU A 348 -34.57 5.13 -10.26
C GLU A 348 -34.69 6.67 -10.42
N LEU A 349 -33.85 7.44 -9.73
CA LEU A 349 -33.90 8.90 -9.78
C LEU A 349 -33.26 9.45 -11.07
N GLY A 350 -32.69 8.59 -11.90
CA GLY A 350 -31.96 8.97 -13.11
C GLY A 350 -30.68 9.71 -12.78
N VAL A 351 -30.00 9.32 -11.70
CA VAL A 351 -28.75 9.93 -11.24
C VAL A 351 -27.65 9.69 -12.26
N ALA A 352 -27.17 10.78 -12.85
CA ALA A 352 -25.97 10.86 -13.64
C ALA A 352 -24.97 11.77 -12.91
N PHE A 353 -23.96 11.16 -12.29
CA PHE A 353 -22.88 11.84 -11.58
C PHE A 353 -21.56 11.61 -12.31
N ARG A 354 -20.81 12.68 -12.60
CA ARG A 354 -19.52 12.56 -13.28
C ARG A 354 -18.56 13.67 -12.84
N PRO A 355 -17.23 13.46 -12.94
CA PRO A 355 -16.25 14.52 -12.78
C PRO A 355 -16.54 15.67 -13.75
N MET A 356 -16.28 16.90 -13.32
CA MET A 356 -16.47 18.09 -14.13
C MET A 356 -15.40 18.17 -15.23
N GLY A 357 -15.83 18.26 -16.48
CA GLY A 357 -14.92 18.51 -17.62
C GLY A 357 -14.59 19.99 -17.79
N ILE A 358 -13.56 20.29 -18.60
CA ILE A 358 -13.07 21.65 -18.89
C ILE A 358 -14.20 22.58 -19.41
N LEU A 359 -15.17 22.03 -20.14
CA LEU A 359 -16.29 22.80 -20.73
C LEU A 359 -17.53 22.87 -19.82
N ASP A 360 -17.54 22.18 -18.68
CA ASP A 360 -18.71 22.09 -17.79
C ASP A 360 -18.69 23.13 -16.66
N GLY A 361 -17.61 23.91 -16.49
CA GLY A 361 -17.42 24.90 -15.41
C GLY A 361 -18.42 26.07 -15.35
N LEU A 362 -19.32 26.18 -16.33
CA LEU A 362 -20.40 27.16 -16.37
C LEU A 362 -21.76 26.60 -15.92
N ARG A 363 -21.84 25.30 -15.59
CA ARG A 363 -23.10 24.64 -15.24
C ARG A 363 -23.23 24.48 -13.73
N ASP A 364 -24.27 25.07 -13.16
CA ASP A 364 -24.60 24.90 -11.74
C ASP A 364 -25.21 23.50 -11.48
N SER A 365 -24.84 22.88 -10.36
CA SER A 365 -25.39 21.63 -9.85
C SER A 365 -25.95 21.88 -8.44
N PRO A 366 -27.13 22.52 -8.34
CA PRO A 366 -27.66 23.01 -7.06
C PRO A 366 -27.92 21.90 -6.04
N LEU A 367 -28.12 20.67 -6.50
CA LEU A 367 -28.36 19.48 -5.67
C LEU A 367 -27.09 18.96 -4.97
N LEU A 368 -25.89 19.32 -5.45
CA LEU A 368 -24.64 18.85 -4.83
C LEU A 368 -24.33 19.61 -3.54
N PRO A 369 -23.78 18.93 -2.51
CA PRO A 369 -23.14 19.59 -1.39
C PRO A 369 -22.03 20.55 -1.84
N ALA A 370 -21.85 21.67 -1.13
CA ALA A 370 -20.89 22.71 -1.49
C ALA A 370 -19.45 22.21 -1.79
N PRO A 371 -18.89 21.24 -1.03
CA PRO A 371 -17.55 20.71 -1.32
C PRO A 371 -17.41 20.01 -2.67
N LEU A 372 -18.50 19.48 -3.23
CA LEU A 372 -18.47 18.69 -4.47
C LEU A 372 -18.79 19.50 -5.72
N ARG A 373 -19.42 20.68 -5.58
CA ARG A 373 -19.85 21.51 -6.72
C ARG A 373 -18.70 21.95 -7.62
N ASN A 374 -17.49 22.04 -7.08
CA ASN A 374 -16.30 22.46 -7.83
C ASN A 374 -15.57 21.30 -8.52
N ALA A 375 -16.00 20.06 -8.32
CA ALA A 375 -15.31 18.88 -8.87
C ALA A 375 -16.24 17.95 -9.66
N TYR A 376 -17.55 18.00 -9.41
CA TYR A 376 -18.51 17.06 -9.99
C TYR A 376 -19.75 17.77 -10.55
N LEU A 377 -20.35 17.13 -11.54
CA LEU A 377 -21.65 17.49 -12.08
C LEU A 377 -22.66 16.38 -11.71
N LEU A 378 -23.82 16.79 -11.20
CA LEU A 378 -24.93 15.89 -10.91
C LEU A 378 -26.16 16.28 -11.73
N ARG A 379 -26.77 15.29 -12.39
CA ARG A 379 -28.08 15.43 -13.02
C ARG A 379 -28.98 14.31 -12.55
N CYS A 380 -30.26 14.63 -12.37
CA CYS A 380 -31.30 13.64 -12.10
C CYS A 380 -32.33 13.78 -13.22
N SER A 381 -32.46 12.74 -14.03
CA SER A 381 -33.37 12.69 -15.18
C SER A 381 -34.31 11.51 -15.03
N GLN A 382 -35.40 11.71 -14.30
CA GLN A 382 -36.42 10.68 -14.14
C GLN A 382 -37.12 10.40 -15.48
N PRO A 383 -37.51 9.14 -15.76
CA PRO A 383 -38.25 8.80 -16.98
C PRO A 383 -39.59 9.56 -17.07
N ASP A 384 -39.96 10.02 -18.26
CA ASP A 384 -41.17 10.83 -18.49
C ASP A 384 -42.47 10.14 -18.06
N ALA A 385 -42.52 8.81 -18.10
CA ALA A 385 -43.69 8.03 -17.70
C ALA A 385 -43.92 8.02 -16.18
N ARG A 386 -42.97 8.51 -15.38
CA ARG A 386 -43.00 8.42 -13.92
C ARG A 386 -43.37 9.75 -13.27
N PRO A 387 -44.15 9.73 -12.18
CA PRO A 387 -44.34 10.91 -11.34
C PRO A 387 -43.00 11.45 -10.83
N LYS A 388 -42.78 12.75 -11.02
CA LYS A 388 -41.54 13.39 -10.58
C LYS A 388 -41.46 13.42 -9.05
N VAL A 389 -40.28 13.12 -8.52
CA VAL A 389 -39.96 13.38 -7.12
C VAL A 389 -39.67 14.87 -6.98
N ASP A 390 -40.20 15.50 -5.93
CA ASP A 390 -39.97 16.93 -5.73
C ASP A 390 -38.50 17.24 -5.44
N ASP A 391 -38.07 18.44 -5.83
CA ASP A 391 -36.67 18.86 -5.72
C ASP A 391 -36.16 18.88 -4.26
N ALA A 392 -37.04 19.05 -3.27
CA ALA A 392 -36.67 19.07 -1.86
C ALA A 392 -36.32 17.65 -1.36
N ALA A 393 -37.13 16.65 -1.69
CA ALA A 393 -36.86 15.25 -1.40
C ALA A 393 -35.62 14.74 -2.13
N LEU A 394 -35.46 15.13 -3.41
CA LEU A 394 -34.27 14.80 -4.19
C LEU A 394 -33.01 15.42 -3.57
N SER A 395 -33.06 16.71 -3.22
CA SER A 395 -31.97 17.41 -2.54
C SER A 395 -31.63 16.77 -1.20
N ALA A 396 -32.64 16.39 -0.39
CA ALA A 396 -32.45 15.73 0.88
C ALA A 396 -31.76 14.35 0.73
N PHE A 397 -32.18 13.54 -0.25
CA PHE A 397 -31.55 12.25 -0.55
C PHE A 397 -30.10 12.41 -0.98
N VAL A 398 -29.83 13.28 -1.96
CA VAL A 398 -28.47 13.54 -2.46
C VAL A 398 -27.58 14.08 -1.34
N ALA A 399 -28.08 15.04 -0.55
CA ALA A 399 -27.35 15.59 0.57
C ALA A 399 -27.01 14.53 1.62
N ALA A 400 -27.95 13.64 1.96
CA ALA A 400 -27.71 12.56 2.91
C ALA A 400 -26.72 11.50 2.38
N ALA A 401 -26.88 11.09 1.11
CA ALA A 401 -26.02 10.11 0.46
C ALA A 401 -24.57 10.59 0.32
N LEU A 402 -24.38 11.88 0.02
CA LEU A 402 -23.07 12.50 -0.22
C LEU A 402 -22.56 13.36 0.95
N ALA A 403 -23.24 13.35 2.11
CA ALA A 403 -22.78 14.05 3.30
C ALA A 403 -21.52 13.40 3.86
N ASP A 404 -20.54 14.20 4.26
CA ASP A 404 -19.33 13.76 4.99
C ASP A 404 -18.69 12.49 4.39
N LEU A 405 -17.97 12.68 3.28
CA LEU A 405 -17.32 11.60 2.52
C LEU A 405 -16.00 11.14 3.14
N GLY A 406 -15.71 11.50 4.39
CA GLY A 406 -14.57 10.95 5.14
C GLY A 406 -13.19 11.24 4.55
N GLY A 407 -13.06 12.25 3.69
CA GLY A 407 -11.82 12.57 2.98
C GLY A 407 -11.52 11.69 1.76
N ALA A 408 -12.54 11.06 1.16
CA ALA A 408 -12.40 10.35 -0.11
C ALA A 408 -11.82 11.28 -1.21
N SER A 409 -10.86 10.78 -1.99
CA SER A 409 -10.24 11.51 -3.10
C SER A 409 -11.00 11.36 -4.42
N GLU A 410 -11.78 10.30 -4.55
CA GLU A 410 -12.65 10.04 -5.71
C GLU A 410 -14.02 9.55 -5.23
N VAL A 411 -15.08 10.02 -5.88
CA VAL A 411 -16.47 9.61 -5.63
C VAL A 411 -17.12 9.20 -6.94
N ARG A 412 -17.91 8.13 -6.89
CA ARG A 412 -18.78 7.64 -7.96
C ARG A 412 -20.19 7.52 -7.39
N PHE A 413 -21.21 8.02 -8.08
CA PHE A 413 -22.58 7.99 -7.57
C PHE A 413 -23.57 7.69 -8.69
N ALA A 414 -24.51 6.79 -8.44
CA ALA A 414 -25.56 6.39 -9.37
C ALA A 414 -26.81 5.98 -8.59
N ASP A 415 -27.88 5.64 -9.31
CA ASP A 415 -29.16 5.22 -8.71
C ASP A 415 -29.06 3.97 -7.84
N HIS A 416 -27.97 3.20 -7.95
CA HIS A 416 -27.79 1.91 -7.28
C HIS A 416 -26.38 1.72 -6.70
N HIS A 417 -25.56 2.77 -6.72
CA HIS A 417 -24.14 2.67 -6.34
C HIS A 417 -23.59 3.98 -5.79
N LEU A 418 -22.80 3.88 -4.71
CA LEU A 418 -21.92 4.93 -4.21
C LEU A 418 -20.53 4.32 -3.99
N GLY A 419 -19.58 4.70 -4.84
CA GLY A 419 -18.17 4.31 -4.73
C GLY A 419 -17.31 5.45 -4.19
N MET A 420 -16.36 5.14 -3.32
CA MET A 420 -15.43 6.10 -2.72
C MET A 420 -14.01 5.52 -2.71
N HIS A 421 -13.01 6.32 -3.06
CA HIS A 421 -11.61 5.95 -2.93
C HIS A 421 -10.96 6.70 -1.76
N PHE A 422 -10.32 5.98 -0.83
CA PHE A 422 -9.62 6.57 0.32
C PHE A 422 -8.12 6.34 0.19
N PRO A 423 -7.30 7.39 -0.01
CA PRO A 423 -5.85 7.24 0.00
C PRO A 423 -5.35 6.93 1.42
N ILE A 424 -4.37 6.05 1.51
CA ILE A 424 -3.80 5.55 2.75
C ILE A 424 -2.29 5.77 2.74
N GLN A 425 -1.79 6.47 3.75
CA GLN A 425 -0.35 6.65 3.99
C GLN A 425 0.26 5.35 4.56
N ALA A 426 1.50 5.05 4.15
CA ALA A 426 2.14 3.75 4.44
C ALA A 426 2.36 3.46 5.93
N ASP A 427 2.56 4.50 6.75
CA ASP A 427 2.85 4.44 8.18
C ASP A 427 1.61 4.24 9.06
N ARG A 428 0.40 4.49 8.55
CA ARG A 428 -0.87 4.39 9.30
C ARG A 428 -1.90 3.48 8.66
N GLU A 429 -1.43 2.54 7.84
CA GLU A 429 -2.29 1.74 7.01
C GLU A 429 -3.37 0.98 7.79
N GLY A 430 -2.97 0.27 8.86
CA GLY A 430 -3.91 -0.56 9.63
C GLY A 430 -5.03 0.25 10.26
N GLU A 431 -4.71 1.35 10.93
CA GLU A 431 -5.69 2.25 11.54
C GLU A 431 -6.63 2.86 10.49
N ARG A 432 -6.08 3.31 9.36
CA ARG A 432 -6.87 3.93 8.29
C ARG A 432 -7.81 2.95 7.60
N MET A 433 -7.39 1.70 7.36
CA MET A 433 -8.27 0.67 6.80
C MET A 433 -9.43 0.32 7.74
N VAL A 434 -9.17 0.20 9.04
CA VAL A 434 -10.21 -0.03 10.05
C VAL A 434 -11.18 1.15 10.15
N GLN A 435 -10.65 2.38 10.10
CA GLN A 435 -11.48 3.60 10.04
C GLN A 435 -12.35 3.63 8.78
N ALA A 436 -11.80 3.30 7.61
CA ALA A 436 -12.55 3.22 6.36
C ALA A 436 -13.68 2.18 6.44
N ALA A 437 -13.46 1.04 7.08
CA ALA A 437 -14.50 0.02 7.30
C ALA A 437 -15.63 0.50 8.20
N THR A 438 -15.29 1.13 9.32
CA THR A 438 -16.27 1.70 10.25
C THR A 438 -17.06 2.82 9.59
N PHE A 439 -16.37 3.70 8.86
CA PHE A 439 -16.96 4.76 8.06
C PHE A 439 -17.92 4.21 7.00
N ALA A 440 -17.52 3.18 6.26
CA ALA A 440 -18.34 2.55 5.21
C ALA A 440 -19.67 2.03 5.76
N VAL A 441 -19.65 1.36 6.92
CA VAL A 441 -20.87 0.88 7.59
C VAL A 441 -21.74 2.04 8.06
N SER A 442 -21.16 3.08 8.66
CA SER A 442 -21.91 4.29 9.05
C SER A 442 -22.56 4.96 7.84
N ARG A 443 -21.82 5.08 6.73
CA ARG A 443 -22.32 5.65 5.48
C ARG A 443 -23.42 4.81 4.87
N ALA A 444 -23.28 3.49 4.89
CA ALA A 444 -24.31 2.56 4.45
C ALA A 444 -25.61 2.71 5.26
N LYS A 445 -25.54 2.93 6.58
CA LYS A 445 -26.72 3.25 7.42
C LYS A 445 -27.37 4.56 6.99
N ALA A 446 -26.57 5.60 6.72
CA ALA A 446 -27.09 6.89 6.27
C ALA A 446 -27.78 6.79 4.90
N VAL A 447 -27.17 6.08 3.95
CA VAL A 447 -27.77 5.81 2.63
C VAL A 447 -29.05 5.00 2.76
N ALA A 448 -29.06 3.96 3.59
CA ALA A 448 -30.26 3.17 3.88
C ALA A 448 -31.40 4.04 4.43
N ALA A 449 -31.11 4.91 5.40
CA ALA A 449 -32.09 5.84 5.95
C ALA A 449 -32.58 6.85 4.90
N ALA A 450 -31.68 7.34 4.04
CA ALA A 450 -32.03 8.25 2.95
C ALA A 450 -32.96 7.59 1.92
N ILE A 451 -32.70 6.32 1.54
CA ILE A 451 -33.58 5.54 0.67
C ILE A 451 -34.97 5.40 1.32
N ALA A 452 -35.03 5.03 2.60
CA ALA A 452 -36.29 4.88 3.33
C ALA A 452 -37.07 6.19 3.47
N ALA A 453 -36.38 7.33 3.50
CA ALA A 453 -36.98 8.66 3.60
C ALA A 453 -37.58 9.16 2.27
N LEU A 454 -37.24 8.55 1.14
CA LEU A 454 -37.81 8.95 -0.15
C LEU A 454 -39.34 8.85 -0.15
N PRO A 455 -40.04 9.74 -0.88
CA PRO A 455 -41.49 9.70 -0.97
C PRO A 455 -41.97 8.58 -1.88
N PHE A 456 -43.19 8.11 -1.63
CA PHE A 456 -43.96 7.38 -2.64
C PHE A 456 -44.42 8.39 -3.70
N ALA A 457 -44.59 7.93 -4.94
CA ALA A 457 -45.25 8.73 -5.95
C ALA A 457 -46.66 9.15 -5.47
N ALA A 458 -47.10 10.38 -5.79
CA ALA A 458 -48.38 10.91 -5.32
C ALA A 458 -49.58 9.95 -5.53
N PRO A 459 -49.72 9.23 -6.67
CA PRO A 459 -50.83 8.29 -6.86
C PRO A 459 -50.79 7.06 -5.94
N THR A 460 -49.64 6.73 -5.37
CA THR A 460 -49.43 5.51 -4.56
C THR A 460 -49.16 5.81 -3.09
N ALA A 461 -49.11 7.09 -2.69
CA ALA A 461 -48.73 7.51 -1.35
C ALA A 461 -49.54 6.88 -0.21
N GLY A 462 -50.84 6.65 -0.43
CA GLY A 462 -51.73 6.01 0.56
C GLY A 462 -51.37 4.56 0.90
N ALA A 463 -50.63 3.87 0.03
CA ALA A 463 -50.23 2.47 0.23
C ALA A 463 -48.89 2.30 0.96
N ARG A 464 -48.22 3.41 1.32
CA ARG A 464 -46.88 3.38 1.93
C ARG A 464 -46.80 2.49 3.17
N ALA A 465 -47.75 2.64 4.10
CA ALA A 465 -47.76 1.88 5.35
C ALA A 465 -47.87 0.37 5.09
N THR A 466 -48.71 -0.03 4.14
CA THR A 466 -48.92 -1.43 3.77
C THR A 466 -47.68 -2.03 3.13
N TRP A 467 -47.05 -1.32 2.19
CA TRP A 467 -45.80 -1.75 1.56
C TRP A 467 -44.64 -1.84 2.56
N GLN A 468 -44.55 -0.90 3.50
CA GLN A 468 -43.57 -0.92 4.59
C GLN A 468 -43.78 -2.11 5.53
N ALA A 469 -45.03 -2.36 5.94
CA ALA A 469 -45.37 -3.49 6.81
C ALA A 469 -45.08 -4.83 6.13
N PHE A 470 -45.40 -4.95 4.84
CA PHE A 470 -45.08 -6.14 4.04
C PHE A 470 -43.56 -6.35 3.95
N ALA A 471 -42.80 -5.32 3.59
CA ALA A 471 -41.34 -5.43 3.49
C ALA A 471 -40.73 -5.88 4.84
N ALA A 472 -41.16 -5.28 5.96
CA ALA A 472 -40.71 -5.64 7.29
C ALA A 472 -41.07 -7.09 7.67
N ALA A 473 -42.30 -7.55 7.35
CA ALA A 473 -42.75 -8.91 7.64
C ALA A 473 -41.93 -9.99 6.90
N HIS A 474 -41.33 -9.63 5.76
CA HIS A 474 -40.54 -10.54 4.92
C HIS A 474 -39.03 -10.30 5.01
N ASP A 475 -38.55 -9.45 5.94
CA ASP A 475 -37.13 -9.04 6.03
C ASP A 475 -36.59 -8.54 4.66
N ALA A 476 -37.45 -7.82 3.93
CA ALA A 476 -37.24 -7.35 2.58
C ALA A 476 -36.98 -5.83 2.54
N VAL A 477 -36.46 -5.37 1.42
CA VAL A 477 -36.04 -3.98 1.23
C VAL A 477 -37.07 -3.22 0.41
N LEU A 478 -37.61 -2.12 0.95
CA LEU A 478 -38.50 -1.22 0.23
C LEU A 478 -37.73 -0.03 -0.37
N VAL A 479 -37.89 0.19 -1.68
CA VAL A 479 -37.54 1.43 -2.39
C VAL A 479 -38.82 2.24 -2.62
N PRO A 480 -39.00 3.42 -1.98
CA PRO A 480 -40.27 4.16 -2.02
C PRO A 480 -40.65 4.82 -3.36
N THR A 481 -39.67 5.39 -4.08
CA THR A 481 -39.91 6.26 -5.24
C THR A 481 -40.64 5.56 -6.39
N GLY A 482 -40.34 4.28 -6.57
CA GLY A 482 -40.98 3.37 -7.50
C GLY A 482 -41.24 2.15 -6.66
N PRO A 483 -42.37 2.12 -5.92
CA PRO A 483 -42.57 1.18 -4.82
C PRO A 483 -42.12 -0.21 -5.25
N THR A 484 -40.98 -0.63 -4.70
CA THR A 484 -40.34 -1.89 -5.04
C THR A 484 -39.85 -2.55 -3.77
N ILE A 485 -40.26 -3.80 -3.56
CA ILE A 485 -39.83 -4.65 -2.47
C ILE A 485 -38.87 -5.67 -3.05
N HIS A 486 -37.62 -5.64 -2.63
CA HIS A 486 -36.58 -6.58 -3.03
C HIS A 486 -36.33 -7.61 -1.93
N GLY A 487 -36.14 -8.86 -2.32
CA GLY A 487 -35.67 -9.90 -1.40
C GLY A 487 -36.78 -10.70 -0.70
N VAL A 488 -37.98 -10.78 -1.28
CA VAL A 488 -39.05 -11.61 -0.71
C VAL A 488 -38.74 -13.07 -0.99
N PHE A 489 -38.40 -13.82 0.06
CA PHE A 489 -38.02 -15.23 -0.04
C PHE A 489 -39.22 -16.17 0.01
N HIS A 490 -39.25 -17.13 -0.92
CA HIS A 490 -40.18 -18.25 -0.90
C HIS A 490 -39.39 -19.54 -0.72
N ARG A 491 -39.86 -20.41 0.16
CA ARG A 491 -39.21 -21.69 0.48
C ARG A 491 -40.19 -22.83 0.38
N ALA A 492 -39.73 -23.96 -0.16
CA ALA A 492 -40.50 -25.19 -0.19
C ALA A 492 -39.58 -26.38 -0.01
N LYS A 493 -39.96 -27.31 0.87
CA LYS A 493 -39.30 -28.62 0.96
C LYS A 493 -39.84 -29.53 -0.12
N VAL A 494 -38.97 -30.20 -0.86
CA VAL A 494 -39.37 -31.22 -1.84
C VAL A 494 -39.35 -32.61 -1.20
N LEU A 495 -40.00 -33.61 -1.82
CA LEU A 495 -40.10 -34.98 -1.27
C LEU A 495 -38.75 -35.64 -0.94
N GLY A 496 -37.66 -35.19 -1.57
CA GLY A 496 -36.30 -35.64 -1.26
C GLY A 496 -35.71 -35.07 0.04
N GLY A 497 -36.43 -34.18 0.74
CA GLY A 497 -35.97 -33.51 1.96
C GLY A 497 -35.22 -32.20 1.71
N ASP A 498 -34.73 -31.98 0.49
CA ASP A 498 -34.09 -30.73 0.07
C ASP A 498 -35.04 -29.54 0.18
N GLU A 499 -34.50 -28.39 0.58
CA GLU A 499 -35.21 -27.11 0.52
C GLU A 499 -34.87 -26.39 -0.79
N ARG A 500 -35.90 -25.91 -1.48
CA ARG A 500 -35.77 -25.01 -2.64
C ARG A 500 -36.12 -23.60 -2.21
N ARG A 501 -35.39 -22.64 -2.76
CA ARG A 501 -35.55 -21.22 -2.48
C ARG A 501 -35.64 -20.46 -3.79
N VAL A 502 -36.58 -19.52 -3.85
CA VAL A 502 -36.60 -18.47 -4.88
C VAL A 502 -36.70 -17.11 -4.20
N VAL A 503 -36.19 -16.08 -4.89
CA VAL A 503 -36.24 -14.70 -4.44
C VAL A 503 -37.14 -13.94 -5.39
N SER A 504 -38.08 -13.16 -4.86
CA SER A 504 -38.92 -12.30 -5.68
C SER A 504 -38.70 -10.83 -5.35
N SER A 505 -38.83 -9.99 -6.38
CA SER A 505 -38.92 -8.54 -6.24
C SER A 505 -40.27 -8.09 -6.78
N ILE A 506 -41.05 -7.37 -5.97
CA ILE A 506 -42.36 -6.82 -6.34
C ILE A 506 -42.17 -5.34 -6.61
N ALA A 507 -42.34 -4.89 -7.85
CA ALA A 507 -42.07 -3.53 -8.30
C ALA A 507 -43.30 -2.87 -8.93
N THR A 508 -43.35 -1.54 -8.86
CA THR A 508 -44.27 -0.74 -9.68
C THR A 508 -43.51 -0.17 -10.87
N ALA A 509 -43.73 -0.73 -12.06
CA ALA A 509 -43.20 -0.19 -13.30
C ALA A 509 -44.13 0.91 -13.84
N TRP A 510 -43.57 2.05 -14.25
CA TRP A 510 -44.33 3.16 -14.81
C TRP A 510 -44.25 3.13 -16.34
N THR A 511 -45.38 2.88 -17.00
CA THR A 511 -45.48 2.88 -18.47
C THR A 511 -46.27 4.10 -18.94
N LYS A 512 -46.34 4.30 -20.26
CA LYS A 512 -47.19 5.35 -20.84
C LYS A 512 -48.68 5.12 -20.58
N GLU A 513 -49.09 3.88 -20.33
CA GLU A 513 -50.48 3.48 -20.11
C GLU A 513 -50.88 3.55 -18.62
N GLY A 514 -49.91 3.69 -17.73
CA GLY A 514 -50.12 3.80 -16.28
C GLY A 514 -49.14 2.97 -15.47
N PRO A 515 -49.34 2.87 -14.15
CA PRO A 515 -48.56 1.96 -13.31
C PRO A 515 -48.93 0.50 -13.63
N LEU A 516 -47.91 -0.34 -13.63
CA LEU A 516 -47.98 -1.78 -13.80
C LEU A 516 -47.31 -2.43 -12.58
N THR A 517 -47.95 -3.41 -11.97
CA THR A 517 -47.29 -4.23 -10.94
C THR A 517 -46.52 -5.34 -11.62
N ARG A 518 -45.21 -5.40 -11.37
CA ARG A 518 -44.28 -6.40 -11.90
C ARG A 518 -43.66 -7.20 -10.76
N VAL A 519 -43.70 -8.53 -10.86
CA VAL A 519 -42.99 -9.43 -9.96
C VAL A 519 -41.90 -10.13 -10.74
N ASN A 520 -40.65 -9.86 -10.38
CA ASN A 520 -39.49 -10.58 -10.91
C ASN A 520 -39.16 -11.72 -9.95
N VAL A 521 -39.16 -12.96 -10.42
CA VAL A 521 -38.82 -14.15 -9.66
C VAL A 521 -37.47 -14.68 -10.15
N ASP A 522 -36.46 -14.61 -9.27
CA ASP A 522 -35.14 -15.18 -9.49
C ASP A 522 -35.21 -16.70 -9.32
N LEU A 523 -34.90 -17.40 -10.41
CA LEU A 523 -34.91 -18.85 -10.55
C LEU A 523 -33.49 -19.41 -10.76
N LEU A 524 -32.44 -18.71 -10.31
CA LEU A 524 -31.06 -19.21 -10.44
C LEU A 524 -30.89 -20.62 -9.85
N ASP A 525 -31.41 -20.85 -8.64
CA ASP A 525 -31.33 -22.15 -7.95
C ASP A 525 -32.41 -23.16 -8.40
N THR A 526 -33.42 -22.70 -9.15
CA THR A 526 -34.56 -23.50 -9.60
C THR A 526 -34.93 -23.18 -11.05
N SER A 527 -33.94 -23.23 -11.95
CA SER A 527 -34.12 -22.87 -13.36
C SER A 527 -35.26 -23.63 -14.02
N LEU A 528 -36.06 -22.92 -14.82
CA LEU A 528 -37.19 -23.54 -15.48
C LEU A 528 -36.72 -24.34 -16.71
N PRO A 529 -37.07 -25.64 -16.82
CA PRO A 529 -36.68 -26.44 -17.98
C PRO A 529 -37.38 -25.95 -19.25
N LYS A 530 -36.67 -26.04 -20.39
CA LYS A 530 -37.18 -25.60 -21.70
C LYS A 530 -38.52 -26.24 -22.09
N SER A 531 -38.79 -27.46 -21.60
CA SER A 531 -40.05 -28.17 -21.82
C SER A 531 -41.26 -27.47 -21.21
N ALA A 532 -41.08 -26.61 -20.20
CA ALA A 532 -42.15 -25.89 -19.52
C ALA A 532 -42.42 -24.50 -20.13
N TRP A 533 -41.54 -24.01 -20.99
CA TRP A 533 -41.68 -22.69 -21.62
C TRP A 533 -42.93 -22.59 -22.50
N PRO A 534 -43.32 -23.60 -23.30
CA PRO A 534 -44.55 -23.55 -24.08
C PRO A 534 -45.81 -23.42 -23.22
N GLU A 535 -45.84 -24.05 -22.03
CA GLU A 535 -46.98 -23.95 -21.11
C GLU A 535 -47.09 -22.54 -20.53
N LEU A 536 -45.96 -21.92 -20.18
CA LEU A 536 -45.90 -20.55 -19.69
C LEU A 536 -46.28 -19.53 -20.77
N ALA A 537 -45.98 -19.81 -22.04
CA ALA A 537 -46.30 -18.96 -23.18
C ALA A 537 -47.69 -19.23 -23.80
N ALA A 538 -48.36 -20.33 -23.44
CA ALA A 538 -49.62 -20.73 -24.05
C ALA A 538 -50.73 -19.70 -23.83
N ALA A 539 -51.62 -19.49 -24.80
CA ALA A 539 -52.78 -18.61 -24.63
C ALA A 539 -53.73 -19.14 -23.54
N GLU A 540 -53.93 -20.45 -23.49
CA GLU A 540 -54.70 -21.15 -22.46
C GLU A 540 -53.76 -21.93 -21.52
N PRO A 541 -53.41 -21.38 -20.34
CA PRO A 541 -52.52 -22.06 -19.42
C PRO A 541 -53.20 -23.29 -18.80
N GLY A 542 -52.37 -24.26 -18.40
CA GLY A 542 -52.81 -25.40 -17.62
C GLY A 542 -53.51 -25.00 -16.31
N PRO A 543 -54.28 -25.90 -15.68
CA PRO A 543 -55.11 -25.59 -14.51
C PRO A 543 -54.35 -24.92 -13.34
N ARG A 544 -53.06 -25.24 -13.18
CA ARG A 544 -52.19 -24.69 -12.13
C ARG A 544 -51.74 -23.25 -12.42
N LEU A 545 -51.34 -22.97 -13.67
CA LEU A 545 -50.98 -21.61 -14.09
C LEU A 545 -52.19 -20.70 -14.26
N ARG A 546 -53.40 -21.24 -14.42
CA ARG A 546 -54.64 -20.45 -14.52
C ARG A 546 -54.86 -19.56 -13.29
N ALA A 547 -54.55 -20.06 -12.09
CA ALA A 547 -54.63 -19.27 -10.85
C ALA A 547 -53.59 -18.14 -10.83
N VAL A 548 -52.38 -18.39 -11.31
CA VAL A 548 -51.34 -17.36 -11.46
C VAL A 548 -51.79 -16.31 -12.47
N ARG A 549 -52.30 -16.73 -13.63
CA ARG A 549 -52.74 -15.84 -14.71
C ARG A 549 -54.01 -15.04 -14.40
N ALA A 550 -54.83 -15.50 -13.47
CA ALA A 550 -55.95 -14.72 -12.96
C ALA A 550 -55.46 -13.45 -12.23
N VAL A 551 -54.27 -13.48 -11.64
CA VAL A 551 -53.63 -12.35 -10.96
C VAL A 551 -52.63 -11.63 -11.87
N PHE A 552 -51.86 -12.38 -12.65
CA PHE A 552 -50.83 -11.89 -13.58
C PHE A 552 -51.14 -12.31 -15.02
N PRO A 553 -51.94 -11.53 -15.77
CA PRO A 553 -52.32 -11.86 -17.13
C PRO A 553 -51.13 -12.05 -18.07
N GLU A 554 -50.03 -11.35 -17.80
CA GLU A 554 -48.79 -11.41 -18.57
C GLU A 554 -47.70 -12.10 -17.75
N THR A 555 -47.07 -13.09 -18.35
CA THR A 555 -45.97 -13.85 -17.75
C THR A 555 -44.90 -14.08 -18.82
N ASP A 556 -43.66 -13.73 -18.52
CA ASP A 556 -42.53 -13.89 -19.42
C ASP A 556 -41.36 -14.61 -18.73
N ILE A 557 -40.47 -15.20 -19.53
CA ILE A 557 -39.28 -15.87 -19.07
C ILE A 557 -38.02 -15.30 -19.70
N GLY A 558 -37.12 -14.83 -18.84
CA GLY A 558 -35.84 -14.26 -19.21
C GLY A 558 -34.67 -15.17 -18.84
N GLY A 559 -33.48 -14.77 -19.30
CA GLY A 559 -32.21 -15.30 -18.80
C GLY A 559 -32.09 -16.82 -18.93
N GLN A 560 -32.51 -17.41 -20.05
CA GLN A 560 -32.47 -18.87 -20.28
C GLN A 560 -33.21 -19.70 -19.21
N GLY A 561 -34.25 -19.14 -18.58
CA GLY A 561 -35.05 -19.82 -17.56
C GLY A 561 -34.63 -19.52 -16.12
N HIS A 562 -33.70 -18.59 -15.92
CA HIS A 562 -33.25 -18.14 -14.59
C HIS A 562 -34.04 -16.95 -14.04
N LEU A 563 -34.91 -16.33 -14.84
CA LEU A 563 -35.73 -15.21 -14.43
C LEU A 563 -37.13 -15.39 -14.99
N ALA A 564 -38.15 -15.21 -14.15
CA ALA A 564 -39.53 -15.07 -14.62
C ALA A 564 -40.07 -13.70 -14.24
N THR A 565 -40.85 -13.10 -15.12
CA THR A 565 -41.52 -11.82 -14.91
C THR A 565 -43.02 -12.05 -14.93
N LEU A 566 -43.73 -11.63 -13.87
CA LEU A 566 -45.18 -11.72 -13.75
C LEU A 566 -45.74 -10.31 -13.69
N GLU A 567 -46.68 -9.96 -14.56
CA GLU A 567 -47.17 -8.58 -14.70
C GLU A 567 -48.69 -8.51 -14.61
N ARG A 568 -49.18 -7.46 -13.95
CA ARG A 568 -50.60 -7.11 -13.94
C ARG A 568 -50.81 -5.61 -14.11
N PRO A 569 -51.82 -5.20 -14.92
CA PRO A 569 -52.20 -3.80 -15.04
C PRO A 569 -52.56 -3.19 -13.68
N GLY A 570 -52.12 -1.94 -13.49
CA GLY A 570 -52.42 -1.17 -12.28
C GLY A 570 -51.40 -1.34 -11.16
N PHE A 571 -51.51 -0.43 -10.20
CA PHE A 571 -50.76 -0.46 -8.96
C PHE A 571 -51.43 -1.37 -7.93
N THR A 572 -50.65 -2.22 -7.28
CA THR A 572 -51.12 -3.06 -6.18
C THR A 572 -50.97 -2.33 -4.85
N ALA A 573 -52.08 -1.95 -4.24
CA ALA A 573 -52.08 -1.21 -2.97
C ALA A 573 -51.56 -2.06 -1.79
N ASP A 574 -51.87 -3.36 -1.78
CA ASP A 574 -51.39 -4.30 -0.76
C ASP A 574 -50.63 -5.46 -1.42
N PRO A 575 -49.28 -5.50 -1.30
CA PRO A 575 -48.47 -6.56 -1.89
C PRO A 575 -48.80 -7.96 -1.37
N SER A 576 -49.44 -8.10 -0.20
CA SER A 576 -49.84 -9.40 0.34
C SER A 576 -50.87 -10.11 -0.51
N GLU A 577 -51.68 -9.38 -1.29
CA GLU A 577 -52.63 -9.94 -2.26
C GLU A 577 -51.94 -10.76 -3.36
N LEU A 578 -50.65 -10.50 -3.62
CA LEU A 578 -49.89 -11.17 -4.66
C LEU A 578 -49.28 -12.50 -4.20
N LEU A 579 -49.07 -12.68 -2.88
CA LEU A 579 -48.36 -13.83 -2.34
C LEU A 579 -48.96 -15.18 -2.77
N PRO A 580 -50.29 -15.41 -2.69
CA PRO A 580 -50.85 -16.69 -3.10
C PRO A 580 -50.55 -17.04 -4.57
N ALA A 581 -50.55 -16.05 -5.46
CA ALA A 581 -50.23 -16.25 -6.87
C ALA A 581 -48.72 -16.48 -7.10
N ILE A 582 -47.85 -15.80 -6.35
CA ILE A 582 -46.40 -16.02 -6.41
C ILE A 582 -46.04 -17.42 -5.86
N GLU A 583 -46.66 -17.84 -4.76
CA GLU A 583 -46.47 -19.18 -4.20
C GLU A 583 -47.02 -20.28 -5.13
N ALA A 584 -48.17 -20.03 -5.78
CA ALA A 584 -48.70 -20.93 -6.80
C ALA A 584 -47.78 -21.02 -8.02
N PHE A 585 -47.18 -19.91 -8.44
CA PHE A 585 -46.17 -19.89 -9.50
C PHE A 585 -44.93 -20.69 -9.08
N PHE A 586 -44.41 -20.49 -7.87
CA PHE A 586 -43.26 -21.26 -7.38
C PHE A 586 -43.57 -22.76 -7.29
N ALA A 587 -44.77 -23.14 -6.84
CA ALA A 587 -45.21 -24.54 -6.84
C ALA A 587 -45.24 -25.12 -8.26
N TRP A 588 -45.75 -24.35 -9.24
CA TRP A 588 -45.72 -24.76 -10.65
C TRP A 588 -44.29 -24.90 -11.19
N VAL A 589 -43.36 -24.00 -10.83
CA VAL A 589 -41.94 -24.11 -11.21
C VAL A 589 -41.33 -25.44 -10.71
N LEU A 590 -41.62 -25.83 -9.47
CA LEU A 590 -41.17 -27.10 -8.92
C LEU A 590 -41.77 -28.29 -9.68
N ASP A 591 -43.09 -28.27 -9.90
CA ASP A 591 -43.79 -29.30 -10.67
C ASP A 591 -43.22 -29.45 -12.09
N ALA A 592 -42.94 -28.33 -12.78
CA ALA A 592 -42.36 -28.30 -14.11
C ALA A 592 -40.95 -28.94 -14.16
N ARG A 593 -40.23 -28.91 -13.05
CA ARG A 593 -38.94 -29.59 -12.85
C ARG A 593 -39.08 -31.06 -12.44
N GLY A 594 -40.31 -31.55 -12.28
CA GLY A 594 -40.58 -32.88 -11.73
C GLY A 594 -40.33 -32.96 -10.22
N GLU A 595 -40.18 -31.82 -9.55
CA GLU A 595 -39.96 -31.73 -8.12
C GLU A 595 -41.30 -31.55 -7.40
N ARG A 596 -41.63 -32.45 -6.47
CA ARG A 596 -42.90 -32.39 -5.73
C ARG A 596 -42.66 -31.84 -4.33
N ARG A 597 -43.47 -30.87 -3.92
CA ARG A 597 -43.45 -30.35 -2.53
C ARG A 597 -43.83 -31.44 -1.53
N ALA A 598 -43.15 -31.47 -0.40
CA ALA A 598 -43.38 -32.43 0.68
C ALA A 598 -44.75 -32.28 1.35
N ASP A 599 -45.33 -31.07 1.30
CA ASP A 599 -46.66 -30.74 1.83
C ASP A 599 -47.79 -30.90 0.81
N SER A 600 -47.49 -31.33 -0.42
CA SER A 600 -48.50 -31.54 -1.45
C SER A 600 -49.31 -32.82 -1.16
N PRO A 601 -50.66 -32.78 -1.15
CA PRO A 601 -51.48 -33.96 -0.86
C PRO A 601 -51.13 -35.10 -1.83
N TYR A 602 -51.07 -36.33 -1.32
CA TYR A 602 -50.83 -37.53 -2.14
C TYR A 602 -51.91 -37.57 -3.23
N ARG A 603 -51.49 -37.76 -4.50
CA ARG A 603 -52.40 -37.76 -5.64
C ARG A 603 -52.85 -39.18 -5.89
#